data_AF-A0A4S2MA79-F1
#
_entry.id   AF-A0A4S2MA79-F1
#
_cell.length_a   1.000
_cell.length_b   1.000
_cell.length_c   1.000
_cell.angle_alpha   90.00
_cell.angle_beta   90.00
_cell.angle_gamma   90.00
#
_symmetry.space_group_name_H-M   'P 1'
#
loop_
_entity.id
_entity.type
_entity.pdbx_description
1 polymer ?
#
loop_
_entity_poly.entity_id
_entity_poly.type
_entity_poly.pdbx_seq_one_letter_code
_entity_poly.pdbx_strand_id
1 'polypeptide(L)'
;MTTEDCGDRVNSYVKLNVGGTLFYTTIGTLLRGNTMLNAMFSGRMEVKTDDEGWVLIDRSGKHFGTILNYMRDGSVPLPETRRDMEELLAEARYFCVDGLRQACEDALARMVVDEDIQNRATIVIVKCPNAAKSLLSSTKKPVVKLTMNRYNNVFSYTSNSHDNLLRNIECLEKYALMFPDKVLFVKDVRDKSEQNEICEWSYYYRGHRLKSIDCIAIHYSSEKRLIKVEFPESRIHEEMLSLLSVDIRGLSDAELRDIAMRKANCGSGSATAPFVGNPVNVLPSIVSEQDEPDLDQTSTTTVSGSVQSHSTIPPARPVLMSTNHLDAIVGGSGSPSTRAPFATSVRLGRR
;
A
#
# COMPACT_ATOMS: atom_id res chain seq x y z
N MET A 1 -48.97 -36.61 25.07
CA MET A 1 -48.84 -35.83 23.82
C MET A 1 -48.01 -36.66 22.87
N THR A 2 -48.64 -37.15 21.80
CA THR A 2 -48.07 -38.07 20.81
C THR A 2 -47.08 -37.32 19.91
N THR A 3 -46.08 -38.04 19.41
CA THR A 3 -44.94 -37.55 18.60
C THR A 3 -45.33 -36.97 17.23
N GLU A 4 -46.61 -36.95 16.88
CA GLU A 4 -47.14 -36.43 15.61
C GLU A 4 -47.51 -34.92 15.69
N ASP A 5 -47.67 -34.36 16.89
CA ASP A 5 -48.04 -32.94 17.11
C ASP A 5 -46.84 -31.96 17.02
N CYS A 6 -45.62 -32.50 16.91
CA CYS A 6 -44.38 -31.69 16.86
C CYS A 6 -44.07 -31.19 15.44
N GLY A 7 -44.49 -31.91 14.39
CA GLY A 7 -44.15 -31.60 13.00
C GLY A 7 -44.80 -30.32 12.46
N ASP A 8 -46.07 -30.08 12.80
CA ASP A 8 -46.82 -28.92 12.29
C ASP A 8 -46.37 -27.59 12.91
N ARG A 9 -45.88 -27.61 14.15
CA ARG A 9 -45.44 -26.40 14.84
C ARG A 9 -44.15 -25.83 14.22
N VAL A 10 -43.24 -26.68 13.77
CA VAL A 10 -41.94 -26.28 13.22
C VAL A 10 -42.07 -25.54 11.88
N ASN A 11 -43.08 -25.86 11.07
CA ASN A 11 -43.34 -25.19 9.80
C ASN A 11 -44.28 -23.97 9.92
N SER A 12 -44.79 -23.68 11.11
CA SER A 12 -45.64 -22.52 11.32
C SER A 12 -44.87 -21.21 11.17
N TYR A 13 -45.49 -20.23 10.50
CA TYR A 13 -44.93 -18.90 10.32
C TYR A 13 -45.10 -18.05 11.58
N VAL A 14 -44.08 -17.27 11.88
CA VAL A 14 -44.01 -16.31 12.97
C VAL A 14 -43.74 -14.94 12.40
N LYS A 15 -44.43 -13.95 12.99
CA LYS A 15 -44.26 -12.53 12.70
C LYS A 15 -43.35 -11.89 13.74
N LEU A 16 -42.26 -11.27 13.30
CA LEU A 16 -41.28 -10.59 14.16
C LEU A 16 -41.23 -9.11 13.80
N ASN A 17 -41.34 -8.23 14.79
CA ASN A 17 -41.10 -6.80 14.63
C ASN A 17 -39.84 -6.43 15.42
N VAL A 18 -38.75 -6.15 14.70
CA VAL A 18 -37.43 -5.85 15.27
C VAL A 18 -37.15 -4.37 15.09
N GLY A 19 -37.40 -3.59 16.15
CA GLY A 19 -37.21 -2.14 16.16
C GLY A 19 -37.94 -1.40 15.04
N GLY A 20 -39.14 -1.87 14.67
CA GLY A 20 -39.95 -1.31 13.59
C GLY A 20 -39.74 -1.98 12.22
N THR A 21 -38.79 -2.91 12.10
CA THR A 21 -38.61 -3.69 10.86
C THR A 21 -39.31 -5.03 10.96
N LEU A 22 -40.18 -5.31 9.99
CA LEU A 22 -41.05 -6.48 9.99
C LEU A 22 -40.40 -7.67 9.27
N PHE A 23 -40.40 -8.84 9.92
CA PHE A 23 -39.87 -10.08 9.36
C PHE A 23 -40.86 -11.23 9.51
N TYR A 24 -40.85 -12.11 8.52
CA TYR A 24 -41.58 -13.38 8.52
C TYR A 24 -40.59 -14.53 8.44
N THR A 25 -40.76 -15.52 9.31
CA THR A 25 -39.92 -16.72 9.32
C THR A 25 -40.68 -17.90 9.91
N THR A 26 -40.09 -19.09 9.92
CA THR A 26 -40.70 -20.28 10.53
C THR A 26 -40.15 -20.52 11.94
N ILE A 27 -40.96 -21.13 12.81
CA ILE A 27 -40.50 -21.59 14.15
C ILE A 27 -39.25 -22.47 14.00
N GLY A 28 -39.21 -23.34 13.00
CA GLY A 28 -38.08 -24.22 12.75
C GLY A 28 -36.78 -23.48 12.47
N THR A 29 -36.84 -22.30 11.85
CA THR A 29 -35.64 -21.46 11.68
C THR A 29 -35.19 -20.89 13.03
N LEU A 30 -36.12 -20.40 13.85
CA LEU A 30 -35.82 -19.77 15.14
C LEU A 30 -35.32 -20.76 16.19
N LEU A 31 -35.74 -22.02 16.11
CA LEU A 31 -35.28 -23.11 16.97
C LEU A 31 -33.94 -23.74 16.52
N ARG A 32 -33.29 -23.22 15.48
CA ARG A 32 -31.95 -23.70 15.08
C ARG A 32 -30.85 -23.13 15.98
N GLY A 33 -29.99 -24.03 16.44
CA GLY A 33 -28.83 -23.70 17.29
C GLY A 33 -29.22 -23.21 18.69
N ASN A 34 -28.23 -22.89 19.51
CA ASN A 34 -28.42 -22.41 20.88
C ASN A 34 -28.45 -20.87 20.91
N THR A 35 -29.44 -20.27 20.24
CA THR A 35 -29.59 -18.82 20.13
C THR A 35 -30.58 -18.27 21.15
N MET A 36 -30.56 -16.95 21.39
CA MET A 36 -31.58 -16.28 22.21
C MET A 36 -32.98 -16.45 21.60
N LEU A 37 -33.08 -16.43 20.27
CA LEU A 37 -34.34 -16.70 19.56
C LEU A 37 -34.84 -18.13 19.81
N ASN A 38 -33.95 -19.12 19.88
CA ASN A 38 -34.36 -20.47 20.28
C ASN A 38 -34.99 -20.44 21.68
N ALA A 39 -34.34 -19.78 22.65
CA ALA A 39 -34.87 -19.67 24.01
C ALA A 39 -36.26 -19.00 24.05
N MET A 40 -36.46 -17.90 23.32
CA MET A 40 -37.75 -17.21 23.21
C MET A 40 -38.86 -18.11 22.64
N PHE A 41 -38.57 -18.87 21.59
CA PHE A 41 -39.56 -19.68 20.88
C PHE A 41 -39.64 -21.14 21.32
N SER A 42 -38.81 -21.55 22.29
CA SER A 42 -38.84 -22.88 22.91
C SER A 42 -40.05 -23.10 23.84
N GLY A 43 -40.84 -22.06 24.10
CA GLY A 43 -41.97 -22.08 25.04
C GLY A 43 -41.55 -21.95 26.51
N ARG A 44 -40.26 -21.69 26.79
CA ARG A 44 -39.71 -21.53 28.14
C ARG A 44 -39.68 -20.08 28.62
N MET A 45 -39.92 -19.13 27.73
CA MET A 45 -39.92 -17.69 28.01
C MET A 45 -41.23 -17.07 27.52
N GLU A 46 -41.74 -16.11 28.28
CA GLU A 46 -42.89 -15.31 27.87
C GLU A 46 -42.43 -14.25 26.87
N VAL A 47 -43.09 -14.21 25.72
CA VAL A 47 -42.75 -13.32 24.60
C VAL A 47 -43.83 -12.26 24.47
N LYS A 48 -43.44 -10.99 24.40
CA LYS A 48 -44.38 -9.87 24.21
C LYS A 48 -44.88 -9.86 22.77
N THR A 49 -46.20 -9.92 22.61
CA THR A 49 -46.89 -9.79 21.33
C THR A 49 -47.82 -8.58 21.34
N ASP A 50 -47.95 -7.91 20.20
CA ASP A 50 -48.98 -6.88 20.01
C ASP A 50 -50.36 -7.48 19.66
N ASP A 51 -51.36 -6.60 19.47
CA ASP A 51 -52.74 -6.97 19.14
C ASP A 51 -52.86 -7.68 17.77
N GLU A 52 -51.87 -7.54 16.89
CA GLU A 52 -51.81 -8.17 15.55
C GLU A 52 -50.98 -9.47 15.53
N GLY A 53 -50.43 -9.86 16.69
CA GLY A 53 -49.63 -11.07 16.89
C GLY A 53 -48.16 -10.95 16.48
N TRP A 54 -47.61 -9.74 16.36
CA TRP A 54 -46.18 -9.52 16.16
C TRP A 54 -45.41 -9.69 17.45
N VAL A 55 -44.39 -10.53 17.43
CA VAL A 55 -43.40 -10.59 18.50
C VAL A 55 -42.50 -9.37 18.43
N LEU A 56 -42.49 -8.58 19.49
CA LEU A 56 -41.74 -7.33 19.56
C LEU A 56 -40.33 -7.56 20.11
N ILE A 57 -39.32 -7.14 19.35
CA ILE A 57 -37.91 -7.17 19.76
C ILE A 57 -37.36 -5.73 19.70
N ASP A 58 -36.94 -5.23 20.86
CA ASP A 58 -36.38 -3.89 21.02
C ASP A 58 -34.90 -3.84 20.60
N ARG A 59 -34.65 -4.04 19.30
CA ARG A 59 -33.33 -4.02 18.65
C ARG A 59 -33.41 -3.42 17.26
N SER A 60 -32.27 -3.04 16.69
CA SER A 60 -32.22 -2.55 15.31
C SER A 60 -32.52 -3.67 14.31
N GLY A 61 -33.50 -3.46 13.45
CA GLY A 61 -33.82 -4.39 12.36
C GLY A 61 -32.83 -4.39 11.20
N LYS A 62 -31.89 -3.42 11.12
CA LYS A 62 -30.96 -3.22 9.99
C LYS A 62 -30.23 -4.50 9.58
N HIS A 63 -29.66 -5.22 10.55
CA HIS A 63 -28.84 -6.42 10.32
C HIS A 63 -29.58 -7.73 10.61
N PHE A 64 -30.84 -7.66 11.06
CA PHE A 64 -31.58 -8.85 11.48
C PHE A 64 -31.85 -9.82 10.32
N GLY A 65 -32.00 -9.31 9.10
CA GLY A 65 -32.09 -10.16 7.91
C GLY A 65 -30.87 -11.06 7.72
N THR A 66 -29.67 -10.53 7.96
CA THR A 66 -28.40 -11.29 7.91
C THR A 66 -28.35 -12.37 8.99
N ILE A 67 -28.81 -12.04 10.22
CA ILE A 67 -28.95 -13.02 11.30
C ILE A 67 -29.89 -14.16 10.89
N LEU A 68 -31.06 -13.84 10.35
CA LEU A 68 -32.03 -14.84 9.90
C LEU A 68 -31.48 -15.73 8.77
N ASN A 69 -30.81 -15.14 7.79
CA ASN A 69 -30.20 -15.90 6.70
C ASN A 69 -29.11 -16.84 7.21
N TYR A 70 -28.29 -16.38 8.16
CA TYR A 70 -27.33 -17.26 8.83
C TYR A 70 -28.01 -18.44 9.55
N MET A 71 -29.14 -18.22 10.21
CA MET A 71 -29.89 -19.31 10.86
C MET A 71 -30.51 -20.30 9.86
N ARG A 72 -30.85 -19.83 8.65
CA ARG A 72 -31.39 -20.66 7.56
C ARG A 72 -30.30 -21.52 6.90
N ASP A 73 -29.18 -20.90 6.57
CA ASP A 73 -28.17 -21.49 5.67
C ASP A 73 -26.90 -21.94 6.40
N GLY A 74 -26.71 -21.53 7.66
CA GLY A 74 -25.49 -21.78 8.45
C GLY A 74 -24.29 -20.93 8.04
N SER A 75 -24.44 -20.09 7.01
CA SER A 75 -23.41 -19.16 6.51
C SER A 75 -24.08 -17.94 5.88
N VAL A 76 -23.37 -16.82 5.81
CA VAL A 76 -23.88 -15.58 5.20
C VAL A 76 -22.70 -14.74 4.70
N PRO A 77 -22.83 -14.03 3.57
CA PRO A 77 -21.84 -13.04 3.19
C PRO A 77 -21.76 -11.95 4.26
N LEU A 78 -20.56 -11.67 4.73
CA LEU A 78 -20.32 -10.63 5.73
C LEU A 78 -20.17 -9.26 5.06
N PRO A 79 -20.52 -8.16 5.76
CA PRO A 79 -20.32 -6.81 5.26
C PRO A 79 -18.84 -6.50 4.94
N GLU A 80 -18.59 -5.61 3.99
CA GLU A 80 -17.23 -5.17 3.65
C GLU A 80 -16.76 -3.98 4.50
N THR A 81 -17.69 -3.17 5.02
CA THR A 81 -17.34 -2.00 5.82
C THR A 81 -17.15 -2.37 7.29
N ARG A 82 -16.14 -1.79 7.92
CA ARG A 82 -15.88 -1.96 9.35
C ARG A 82 -17.10 -1.60 10.20
N ARG A 83 -17.78 -0.49 9.89
CA ARG A 83 -18.96 -0.02 10.63
C ARG A 83 -20.09 -1.05 10.60
N ASP A 84 -20.47 -1.53 9.41
CA ASP A 84 -21.56 -2.51 9.29
C ASP A 84 -21.19 -3.84 9.95
N MET A 85 -19.91 -4.23 9.92
CA MET A 85 -19.41 -5.42 10.61
C MET A 85 -19.51 -5.29 12.14
N GLU A 86 -19.15 -4.14 12.72
CA GLU A 86 -19.26 -3.87 14.16
C GLU A 86 -20.74 -3.87 14.61
N GLU A 87 -21.63 -3.28 13.82
CA GLU A 87 -23.07 -3.30 14.06
C GLU A 87 -23.65 -4.73 13.99
N LEU A 88 -23.27 -5.51 12.96
CA LEU A 88 -23.69 -6.91 12.83
C LEU A 88 -23.17 -7.77 14.00
N LEU A 89 -21.92 -7.56 14.43
CA LEU A 89 -21.35 -8.24 15.59
C LEU A 89 -22.13 -7.94 16.87
N ALA A 90 -22.56 -6.68 17.07
CA ALA A 90 -23.37 -6.30 18.22
C ALA A 90 -24.71 -7.06 18.24
N GLU A 91 -25.38 -7.21 17.09
CA GLU A 91 -26.60 -8.00 16.99
C GLU A 91 -26.33 -9.51 17.15
N ALA A 92 -25.28 -10.05 16.53
CA ALA A 92 -24.90 -11.46 16.68
C ALA A 92 -24.62 -11.84 18.15
N ARG A 93 -24.03 -10.92 18.93
CA ARG A 93 -23.85 -11.06 20.39
C ARG A 93 -25.19 -11.02 21.13
N TYR A 94 -26.06 -10.07 20.79
CA TYR A 94 -27.37 -9.95 21.43
C TYR A 94 -28.26 -11.17 21.21
N PHE A 95 -28.31 -11.68 19.97
CA PHE A 95 -29.08 -12.88 19.63
C PHE A 95 -28.36 -14.20 19.97
N CYS A 96 -27.16 -14.14 20.57
CA CYS A 96 -26.34 -15.30 20.91
C CYS A 96 -26.10 -16.25 19.72
N VAL A 97 -25.79 -15.71 18.54
CA VAL A 97 -25.49 -16.50 17.34
C VAL A 97 -23.98 -16.70 17.25
N ASP A 98 -23.46 -17.65 18.03
CA ASP A 98 -22.01 -17.81 18.25
C ASP A 98 -21.17 -18.00 16.99
N GLY A 99 -21.66 -18.81 16.03
CA GLY A 99 -20.92 -19.04 14.78
C GLY A 99 -20.79 -17.76 13.93
N LEU A 100 -21.83 -16.92 13.92
CA LEU A 100 -21.80 -15.63 13.23
C LEU A 100 -20.97 -14.60 14.01
N ARG A 101 -21.09 -14.59 15.34
CA ARG A 101 -20.27 -13.75 16.24
C ARG A 101 -18.78 -13.99 15.98
N GLN A 102 -18.35 -15.25 15.97
CA GLN A 102 -16.96 -15.61 15.72
C GLN A 102 -16.52 -15.19 14.32
N ALA A 103 -17.34 -15.45 13.29
CA ALA A 103 -17.02 -15.05 11.92
C ALA A 103 -16.84 -13.53 11.77
N CYS A 104 -17.64 -12.73 12.49
CA CYS A 104 -17.51 -11.27 12.49
C CYS A 104 -16.24 -10.80 13.25
N GLU A 105 -15.92 -11.41 14.39
CA GLU A 105 -14.69 -11.11 15.15
C GLU A 105 -13.44 -11.42 14.32
N ASP A 106 -13.41 -12.58 13.66
CA ASP A 106 -12.32 -13.00 12.78
C ASP A 106 -12.21 -12.08 11.55
N ALA A 107 -13.33 -11.62 11.00
CA ALA A 107 -13.34 -10.67 9.90
C ALA A 107 -12.82 -9.28 10.32
N LEU A 108 -13.23 -8.76 11.48
CA LEU A 108 -12.71 -7.50 12.02
C LEU A 108 -11.21 -7.57 12.30
N ALA A 109 -10.73 -8.67 12.88
CA ALA A 109 -9.31 -8.86 13.14
C ALA A 109 -8.50 -8.85 11.82
N ARG A 110 -9.01 -9.49 10.76
CA ARG A 110 -8.38 -9.44 9.43
C ARG A 110 -8.38 -8.04 8.84
N MET A 111 -9.47 -7.29 8.96
CA MET A 111 -9.56 -5.90 8.47
C MET A 111 -8.51 -4.99 9.10
N VAL A 112 -8.26 -5.12 10.42
CA VAL A 112 -7.22 -4.35 11.12
C VAL A 112 -5.83 -4.69 10.61
N VAL A 113 -5.54 -5.99 10.45
CA VAL A 113 -4.24 -6.45 9.95
C VAL A 113 -3.99 -5.97 8.52
N ASP A 114 -5.02 -5.98 7.66
CA ASP A 114 -4.91 -5.49 6.30
C ASP A 114 -4.68 -3.97 6.25
N GLU A 115 -5.34 -3.18 7.10
CA GLU A 115 -5.07 -1.73 7.24
C GLU A 115 -3.62 -1.46 7.67
N ASP A 116 -3.13 -2.19 8.67
CA ASP A 116 -1.74 -2.03 9.15
C ASP A 116 -0.71 -2.42 8.09
N ILE A 117 -0.98 -3.47 7.31
CA ILE A 117 -0.12 -3.90 6.21
C ILE A 117 -0.09 -2.85 5.10
N GLN A 118 -1.24 -2.31 4.71
CA GLN A 118 -1.36 -1.26 3.68
C GLN A 118 -0.66 0.05 4.10
N ASN A 119 -0.63 0.34 5.40
CA ASN A 119 0.02 1.54 5.94
C ASN A 119 1.54 1.39 6.17
N ARG A 120 2.17 0.30 5.71
CA ARG A 120 3.60 0.03 5.92
C ARG A 120 4.40 0.10 4.62
N ALA A 121 5.31 1.07 4.51
CA ALA A 121 6.37 1.06 3.51
C ALA A 121 7.58 0.24 3.97
N THR A 122 8.20 -0.51 3.05
CA THR A 122 9.41 -1.31 3.33
C THR A 122 10.51 -0.99 2.32
N ILE A 123 11.70 -0.66 2.82
CA ILE A 123 12.92 -0.54 2.02
C ILE A 123 13.91 -1.60 2.48
N VAL A 124 14.30 -2.50 1.56
CA VAL A 124 15.26 -3.56 1.87
C VAL A 124 16.68 -3.03 1.71
N ILE A 125 17.50 -3.12 2.76
CA ILE A 125 18.91 -2.73 2.70
C ILE A 125 19.74 -3.98 2.38
N VAL A 126 20.50 -3.93 1.29
CA VAL A 126 21.44 -4.99 0.90
C VAL A 126 22.86 -4.49 0.96
N LYS A 127 23.78 -5.35 1.39
CA LYS A 127 25.22 -5.00 1.58
C LYS A 127 26.14 -5.64 0.54
N CYS A 128 25.69 -6.69 -0.15
CA CYS A 128 26.51 -7.42 -1.10
C CYS A 128 25.75 -7.73 -2.41
N PRO A 129 26.44 -7.84 -3.56
CA PRO A 129 25.81 -8.03 -4.87
C PRO A 129 24.99 -9.30 -4.96
N ASN A 130 25.42 -10.37 -4.28
CA ASN A 130 24.72 -11.66 -4.33
C ASN A 130 23.38 -11.60 -3.60
N ALA A 131 23.28 -10.87 -2.49
CA ALA A 131 22.00 -10.64 -1.81
C ALA A 131 21.03 -9.87 -2.72
N ALA A 132 21.51 -8.82 -3.40
CA ALA A 132 20.71 -8.07 -4.36
C ALA A 132 20.23 -8.96 -5.52
N LYS A 133 21.12 -9.77 -6.12
CA LYS A 133 20.77 -10.71 -7.20
C LYS A 133 19.74 -11.74 -6.75
N SER A 134 19.93 -12.34 -5.58
CA SER A 134 18.99 -13.31 -5.01
C SER A 134 17.60 -12.69 -4.84
N LEU A 135 17.53 -11.48 -4.28
CA LEU A 135 16.27 -10.75 -4.09
C LEU A 135 15.57 -10.45 -5.42
N LEU A 136 16.32 -9.97 -6.41
CA LEU A 136 15.80 -9.66 -7.75
C LEU A 136 15.27 -10.89 -8.47
N SER A 137 15.87 -12.07 -8.24
CA SER A 137 15.44 -13.33 -8.85
C SER A 137 14.18 -13.92 -8.19
N SER A 138 13.95 -13.65 -6.89
CA SER A 138 12.81 -14.19 -6.15
C SER A 138 11.54 -13.35 -6.27
N THR A 139 11.68 -12.05 -6.56
CA THR A 139 10.54 -11.13 -6.57
C THR A 139 9.86 -11.05 -7.93
N LYS A 140 8.52 -11.05 -7.91
CA LYS A 140 7.68 -10.77 -9.09
C LYS A 140 7.28 -9.29 -9.16
N LYS A 141 7.42 -8.53 -8.07
CA LYS A 141 7.11 -7.10 -8.04
C LYS A 141 8.13 -6.31 -8.88
N PRO A 142 7.73 -5.17 -9.47
CA PRO A 142 8.67 -4.15 -9.91
C PRO A 142 9.63 -3.78 -8.77
N VAL A 143 10.89 -3.54 -9.11
CA VAL A 143 11.94 -3.21 -8.13
C VAL A 143 12.61 -1.92 -8.52
N VAL A 144 12.75 -1.01 -7.57
CA VAL A 144 13.60 0.17 -7.67
C VAL A 144 14.75 0.01 -6.70
N LYS A 145 15.97 0.03 -7.23
CA LYS A 145 17.19 -0.15 -6.45
C LYS A 145 18.06 1.10 -6.54
N LEU A 146 18.37 1.71 -5.40
CA LEU A 146 19.37 2.76 -5.29
C LEU A 146 20.69 2.17 -4.82
N THR A 147 21.67 2.08 -5.72
CA THR A 147 23.04 1.70 -5.40
C THR A 147 23.80 2.91 -4.88
N MET A 148 24.48 2.78 -3.75
CA MET A 148 25.30 3.83 -3.17
C MET A 148 26.57 3.29 -2.52
N ASN A 149 27.70 3.88 -2.90
CA ASN A 149 29.01 3.56 -2.33
C ASN A 149 29.59 4.81 -1.65
N ARG A 150 29.27 5.00 -0.36
CA ARG A 150 29.74 6.15 0.42
C ARG A 150 31.23 6.13 0.70
N TYR A 151 31.89 5.00 0.53
CA TYR A 151 33.30 4.83 0.87
C TYR A 151 34.24 4.88 -0.34
N ASN A 152 33.68 5.09 -1.52
CA ASN A 152 34.45 5.23 -2.75
C ASN A 152 35.19 6.59 -2.74
N ASN A 153 36.51 6.57 -2.54
CA ASN A 153 37.31 7.80 -2.46
C ASN A 153 37.53 8.50 -3.82
N VAL A 154 36.95 8.00 -4.91
CA VAL A 154 37.07 8.60 -6.26
C VAL A 154 36.10 9.78 -6.44
N PHE A 155 35.01 9.87 -5.65
CA PHE A 155 34.12 11.02 -5.72
C PHE A 155 34.58 12.20 -4.86
N SER A 156 34.28 13.39 -5.36
CA SER A 156 34.60 14.66 -4.72
C SER A 156 33.64 14.89 -3.57
N TYR A 157 34.17 14.90 -2.34
CA TYR A 157 33.43 15.21 -1.10
C TYR A 157 33.13 16.72 -1.01
N THR A 158 32.44 17.25 -2.02
CA THR A 158 31.87 18.60 -1.97
C THR A 158 30.55 18.58 -1.21
N SER A 159 30.21 19.68 -0.53
CA SER A 159 28.91 19.81 0.14
C SER A 159 27.74 19.52 -0.81
N ASN A 160 27.81 20.04 -2.04
CA ASN A 160 26.79 19.78 -3.06
C ASN A 160 26.63 18.30 -3.43
N SER A 161 27.72 17.52 -3.50
CA SER A 161 27.62 16.07 -3.77
C SER A 161 27.03 15.32 -2.58
N HIS A 162 27.33 15.75 -1.36
CA HIS A 162 26.72 15.18 -0.16
C HIS A 162 25.20 15.46 -0.12
N ASP A 163 24.80 16.71 -0.36
CA ASP A 163 23.39 17.11 -0.40
C ASP A 163 22.62 16.34 -1.47
N ASN A 164 23.19 16.18 -2.66
CA ASN A 164 22.57 15.39 -3.73
C ASN A 164 22.44 13.91 -3.36
N LEU A 165 23.40 13.33 -2.64
CA LEU A 165 23.27 11.95 -2.16
C LEU A 165 22.11 11.81 -1.16
N LEU A 166 21.92 12.79 -0.27
CA LEU A 166 20.78 12.83 0.65
C LEU A 166 19.46 12.96 -0.12
N ARG A 167 19.37 13.84 -1.11
CA ARG A 167 18.18 13.98 -1.97
C ARG A 167 17.83 12.69 -2.69
N ASN A 168 18.81 11.93 -3.17
CA ASN A 168 18.57 10.60 -3.75
C ASN A 168 17.96 9.64 -2.72
N ILE A 169 18.42 9.65 -1.46
CA ILE A 169 17.87 8.82 -0.38
C ILE A 169 16.43 9.22 -0.04
N GLU A 170 16.20 10.52 0.17
CA GLU A 170 14.88 11.06 0.47
C GLU A 170 13.88 10.78 -0.65
N CYS A 171 14.33 10.86 -1.90
CA CYS A 171 13.50 10.52 -3.06
C CYS A 171 13.11 9.03 -3.08
N LEU A 172 14.02 8.12 -2.71
CA LEU A 172 13.72 6.69 -2.58
C LEU A 172 12.68 6.45 -1.49
N GLU A 173 12.86 7.09 -0.33
CA GLU A 173 11.94 7.00 0.81
C GLU A 173 10.55 7.55 0.46
N LYS A 174 10.49 8.70 -0.24
CA LYS A 174 9.25 9.28 -0.76
C LYS A 174 8.51 8.28 -1.65
N TYR A 175 9.18 7.65 -2.61
CA TYR A 175 8.52 6.68 -3.49
C TYR A 175 8.11 5.39 -2.75
N ALA A 176 8.90 4.94 -1.78
CA ALA A 176 8.52 3.80 -0.94
C ALA A 176 7.23 4.04 -0.16
N LEU A 177 7.02 5.27 0.33
CA LEU A 177 5.78 5.69 0.98
C LEU A 177 4.60 5.82 0.00
N MET A 178 4.84 6.25 -1.24
CA MET A 178 3.80 6.39 -2.26
C MET A 178 3.32 5.04 -2.83
N PHE A 179 4.21 4.03 -2.87
CA PHE A 179 3.96 2.78 -3.56
C PHE A 179 4.30 1.52 -2.73
N PRO A 180 3.86 1.41 -1.46
CA PRO A 180 4.30 0.36 -0.52
C PRO A 180 3.96 -1.06 -0.99
N ASP A 181 2.79 -1.24 -1.62
CA ASP A 181 2.33 -2.56 -2.07
C ASP A 181 2.68 -2.87 -3.52
N LYS A 182 3.02 -1.85 -4.31
CA LYS A 182 3.24 -1.97 -5.76
C LYS A 182 4.70 -2.24 -6.10
N VAL A 183 5.63 -1.56 -5.46
CA VAL A 183 7.05 -1.59 -5.84
C VAL A 183 7.91 -2.01 -4.66
N LEU A 184 8.86 -2.91 -4.90
CA LEU A 184 9.88 -3.26 -3.93
C LEU A 184 11.03 -2.25 -4.02
N PHE A 185 11.29 -1.52 -2.93
CA PHE A 185 12.39 -0.56 -2.87
C PHE A 185 13.61 -1.19 -2.19
N VAL A 186 14.78 -0.98 -2.79
CA VAL A 186 16.04 -1.56 -2.33
C VAL A 186 17.09 -0.48 -2.22
N LYS A 187 17.75 -0.42 -1.05
CA LYS A 187 18.93 0.41 -0.81
C LYS A 187 20.16 -0.49 -0.81
N ASP A 188 20.95 -0.40 -1.86
CA ASP A 188 22.13 -1.22 -2.08
C ASP A 188 23.38 -0.46 -1.63
N VAL A 189 23.78 -0.69 -0.39
CA VAL A 189 24.89 0.01 0.29
C VAL A 189 26.16 -0.80 0.12
N ARG A 190 27.07 -0.31 -0.71
CA ARG A 190 28.34 -0.97 -1.03
C ARG A 190 29.48 -0.49 -0.11
N ASP A 191 30.39 -1.40 0.19
CA ASP A 191 31.64 -1.13 0.90
C ASP A 191 32.82 -0.90 -0.08
N LYS A 192 33.97 -0.47 0.46
CA LYS A 192 35.18 -0.06 -0.29
C LYS A 192 35.69 -1.09 -1.30
N SER A 193 35.48 -2.38 -1.07
CA SER A 193 36.06 -3.47 -1.85
C SER A 193 35.26 -3.86 -3.09
N GLU A 194 34.06 -3.31 -3.29
CA GLU A 194 33.12 -3.79 -4.31
C GLU A 194 32.66 -2.67 -5.26
N GLN A 195 33.17 -2.75 -6.50
CA GLN A 195 32.80 -2.01 -7.72
C GLN A 195 32.93 -0.46 -7.73
N ASN A 196 32.89 0.09 -8.95
CA ASN A 196 33.12 1.50 -9.27
C ASN A 196 31.84 2.37 -9.19
N GLU A 197 30.65 1.81 -9.01
CA GLU A 197 29.42 2.60 -8.98
C GLU A 197 29.33 3.42 -7.69
N ILE A 198 29.12 4.73 -7.83
CA ILE A 198 29.07 5.67 -6.71
C ILE A 198 27.62 5.89 -6.27
N CYS A 199 26.75 6.22 -7.22
CA CYS A 199 25.32 6.43 -7.00
C CYS A 199 24.58 6.10 -8.30
N GLU A 200 23.67 5.12 -8.28
CA GLU A 200 22.92 4.68 -9.46
C GLU A 200 21.50 4.28 -9.06
N TRP A 201 20.50 4.76 -9.79
CA TRP A 201 19.15 4.20 -9.74
C TRP A 201 19.02 3.12 -10.80
N SER A 202 18.55 1.94 -10.41
CA SER A 202 18.28 0.84 -11.32
C SER A 202 16.85 0.33 -11.15
N TYR A 203 16.18 0.11 -12.27
CA TYR A 203 14.77 -0.28 -12.35
C TYR A 203 14.69 -1.70 -12.91
N TYR A 204 13.99 -2.59 -12.21
CA TYR A 204 13.86 -3.99 -12.59
C TYR A 204 12.41 -4.45 -12.58
N TYR A 205 12.12 -5.44 -13.41
CA TYR A 205 10.88 -6.19 -13.34
C TYR A 205 11.15 -7.65 -13.68
N ARG A 206 10.66 -8.57 -12.82
CA ARG A 206 10.85 -10.03 -12.97
C ARG A 206 12.31 -10.44 -13.22
N GLY A 207 13.23 -9.84 -12.46
CA GLY A 207 14.68 -10.10 -12.57
C GLY A 207 15.40 -9.40 -13.73
N HIS A 208 14.67 -8.79 -14.67
CA HIS A 208 15.27 -8.05 -15.79
C HIS A 208 15.53 -6.59 -15.41
N ARG A 209 16.76 -6.10 -15.64
CA ARG A 209 17.09 -4.67 -15.49
C ARG A 209 16.58 -3.91 -16.70
N LEU A 210 15.54 -3.10 -16.53
CA LEU A 210 14.91 -2.35 -17.61
C LEU A 210 15.66 -1.04 -17.92
N LYS A 211 16.18 -0.39 -16.88
CA LYS A 211 16.90 0.88 -17.00
C LYS A 211 17.84 1.12 -15.82
N SER A 212 18.89 1.89 -16.05
CA SER A 212 19.63 2.56 -14.99
C SER A 212 19.85 4.05 -15.28
N ILE A 213 20.04 4.82 -14.21
CA ILE A 213 20.39 6.23 -14.20
C ILE A 213 21.62 6.38 -13.31
N ASP A 214 22.76 6.64 -13.93
CA ASP A 214 23.96 7.04 -13.21
C ASP A 214 23.79 8.46 -12.65
N CYS A 215 23.94 8.60 -11.34
CA CYS A 215 23.81 9.88 -10.62
C CYS A 215 25.17 10.53 -10.42
N ILE A 216 26.04 10.47 -11.44
CA ILE A 216 27.39 11.04 -11.38
C ILE A 216 27.66 11.95 -12.57
N ALA A 217 28.39 13.03 -12.31
CA ALA A 217 28.98 13.91 -13.31
C ALA A 217 30.50 13.93 -13.18
N ILE A 218 31.19 13.84 -14.32
CA ILE A 218 32.65 13.90 -14.38
C ILE A 218 33.06 15.32 -14.75
N HIS A 219 33.72 16.00 -13.81
CA HIS A 219 34.34 17.30 -14.06
C HIS A 219 35.83 17.14 -14.25
N TYR A 220 36.33 17.64 -15.37
CA TYR A 220 37.77 17.77 -15.62
C TYR A 220 38.23 19.11 -15.07
N SER A 221 39.11 19.08 -14.07
CA SER A 221 39.90 20.25 -13.65
C SER A 221 41.32 20.09 -14.20
N SER A 222 42.05 21.20 -14.32
CA SER A 222 43.44 21.25 -14.77
C SER A 222 44.38 20.34 -13.97
N GLU A 223 44.01 20.01 -12.73
CA GLU A 223 44.83 19.23 -11.80
C GLU A 223 44.39 17.77 -11.65
N LYS A 224 43.06 17.47 -11.66
CA LYS A 224 42.50 16.12 -11.48
C LYS A 224 41.10 15.96 -12.08
N ARG A 225 40.73 14.70 -12.39
CA ARG A 225 39.34 14.30 -12.66
C ARG A 225 38.56 14.23 -11.34
N LEU A 226 37.46 14.97 -11.25
CA LEU A 226 36.56 14.98 -10.09
C LEU A 226 35.24 14.34 -10.49
N ILE A 227 34.77 13.36 -9.71
CA ILE A 227 33.43 12.80 -9.88
C ILE A 227 32.50 13.43 -8.84
N LYS A 228 31.40 14.05 -9.28
CA LYS A 228 30.40 14.64 -8.39
C LYS A 228 29.12 13.82 -8.43
N VAL A 229 28.40 13.76 -7.32
CA VAL A 229 27.07 13.14 -7.27
C VAL A 229 26.02 14.17 -7.68
N GLU A 230 25.10 13.76 -8.53
CA GLU A 230 23.96 14.55 -9.01
C GLU A 230 22.64 13.97 -8.51
N PHE A 231 21.58 14.78 -8.58
CA PHE A 231 20.21 14.36 -8.32
C PHE A 231 19.34 14.67 -9.55
N PRO A 232 19.28 13.75 -10.55
CA PRO A 232 18.52 13.95 -11.76
C PRO A 232 17.02 13.65 -11.56
N GLU A 233 16.34 14.45 -10.75
CA GLU A 233 14.97 14.22 -10.28
C GLU A 233 13.97 13.89 -11.41
N SER A 234 13.94 14.69 -12.47
CA SER A 234 13.00 14.51 -13.59
C SER A 234 13.18 13.16 -14.28
N ARG A 235 14.43 12.71 -14.47
CA ARG A 235 14.73 11.40 -15.09
C ARG A 235 14.33 10.26 -14.17
N ILE A 236 14.57 10.40 -12.87
CA ILE A 236 14.17 9.42 -11.85
C ILE A 236 12.65 9.26 -11.86
N HIS A 237 11.92 10.38 -11.95
CA HIS A 237 10.46 10.39 -12.01
C HIS A 237 9.91 9.74 -13.29
N GLU A 238 10.46 10.10 -14.45
CA GLU A 238 10.06 9.52 -15.74
C GLU A 238 10.21 8.00 -15.76
N GLU A 239 11.35 7.48 -15.31
CA GLU A 239 11.59 6.03 -15.30
C GLU A 239 10.76 5.30 -14.23
N MET A 240 10.41 5.99 -13.12
CA MET A 240 9.46 5.45 -12.15
C MET A 240 8.07 5.26 -12.76
N LEU A 241 7.56 6.27 -13.48
CA LEU A 241 6.28 6.16 -14.19
C LEU A 241 6.34 5.10 -15.31
N SER A 242 7.47 5.02 -16.01
CA SER A 242 7.70 3.99 -17.03
C SER A 242 7.61 2.59 -16.42
N LEU A 243 8.23 2.35 -15.26
CA LEU A 243 8.18 1.08 -14.56
C LEU A 243 6.75 0.69 -14.15
N LEU A 244 5.99 1.64 -13.57
CA LEU A 244 4.60 1.41 -13.20
C LEU A 244 3.72 1.08 -14.42
N SER A 245 3.98 1.73 -15.57
CA SER A 245 3.27 1.42 -16.81
C SER A 245 3.55 0.01 -17.35
N VAL A 246 4.76 -0.51 -17.11
CA VAL A 246 5.17 -1.86 -17.54
C VAL A 246 4.48 -2.92 -16.70
N ASP A 247 4.38 -2.69 -15.39
CA ASP A 247 3.69 -3.58 -14.45
C ASP A 247 2.22 -3.78 -14.84
N ILE A 248 1.51 -2.68 -15.13
CA ILE A 248 0.08 -2.69 -15.50
C ILE A 248 -0.17 -3.44 -16.81
N ARG A 249 0.77 -3.38 -17.76
CA ARG A 249 0.61 -4.01 -19.10
C ARG A 249 0.77 -5.53 -19.10
N GLY A 250 1.28 -6.13 -18.03
CA GLY A 250 1.39 -7.59 -17.94
C GLY A 250 2.27 -8.24 -19.01
N LEU A 251 3.37 -7.57 -19.39
CA LEU A 251 4.25 -8.01 -20.49
C LEU A 251 4.90 -9.38 -20.25
N SER A 252 5.21 -10.08 -21.34
CA SER A 252 5.95 -11.34 -21.34
C SER A 252 7.45 -11.14 -21.07
N ASP A 253 8.14 -12.19 -20.60
CA ASP A 253 9.60 -12.13 -20.34
C ASP A 253 10.42 -11.88 -21.63
N ALA A 254 9.86 -12.14 -22.82
CA ALA A 254 10.50 -11.80 -24.09
C ALA A 254 10.44 -10.29 -24.35
N GLU A 255 9.29 -9.66 -24.13
CA GLU A 255 9.09 -8.22 -24.27
C GLU A 255 9.89 -7.42 -23.23
N LEU A 256 9.96 -7.92 -21.99
CA LEU A 256 10.77 -7.29 -20.95
C LEU A 256 12.26 -7.32 -21.28
N ARG A 257 12.75 -8.43 -21.86
CA ARG A 257 14.13 -8.53 -22.36
C ARG A 257 14.39 -7.58 -23.52
N ASP A 258 13.46 -7.46 -24.44
CA ASP A 258 13.57 -6.51 -25.55
C ASP A 258 13.59 -5.05 -25.06
N ILE A 259 12.73 -4.66 -24.11
CA ILE A 259 12.79 -3.34 -23.46
C ILE A 259 14.17 -3.12 -22.81
N ALA A 260 14.64 -4.09 -22.04
CA ALA A 260 15.95 -4.03 -21.39
C ALA A 260 17.10 -3.85 -22.39
N MET A 261 17.04 -4.53 -23.55
CA MET A 261 18.04 -4.42 -24.60
C MET A 261 17.96 -3.08 -25.36
N ARG A 262 16.76 -2.63 -25.72
CA ARG A 262 16.57 -1.34 -26.42
C ARG A 262 17.08 -0.17 -25.58
N LYS A 263 16.71 -0.14 -24.28
CA LYS A 263 17.11 0.94 -23.37
C LYS A 263 18.59 0.89 -22.95
N ALA A 264 19.27 -0.26 -23.10
CA ALA A 264 20.72 -0.38 -22.91
C ALA A 264 21.53 0.24 -24.07
N ASN A 265 20.99 0.22 -25.30
CA ASN A 265 21.66 0.76 -26.49
C ASN A 265 21.50 2.29 -26.66
N CYS A 266 20.66 2.96 -25.86
CA CYS A 266 20.46 4.41 -25.90
C CYS A 266 21.38 5.19 -24.94
N GLY A 267 22.49 4.59 -24.50
CA GLY A 267 23.52 5.31 -23.76
C GLY A 267 24.27 6.25 -24.69
N SER A 268 23.96 7.55 -24.60
CA SER A 268 24.54 8.71 -25.31
C SER A 268 23.69 9.23 -26.48
N GLY A 269 22.83 10.23 -26.22
CA GLY A 269 22.21 11.01 -27.29
C GLY A 269 20.83 11.54 -26.95
N SER A 270 20.73 12.86 -26.84
CA SER A 270 19.48 13.60 -26.94
C SER A 270 18.81 13.34 -28.28
N ALA A 271 17.56 12.86 -28.28
CA ALA A 271 16.52 13.28 -29.24
C ALA A 271 15.17 12.69 -28.85
N THR A 272 14.20 13.57 -28.62
CA THR A 272 12.77 13.32 -28.77
C THR A 272 12.46 12.84 -30.19
N ALA A 273 11.67 11.78 -30.34
CA ALA A 273 10.95 11.48 -31.56
C ALA A 273 9.53 11.00 -31.21
N PRO A 274 8.49 11.46 -31.94
CA PRO A 274 7.11 11.23 -31.58
C PRO A 274 6.67 9.79 -31.91
N PHE A 275 5.79 9.27 -31.09
CA PHE A 275 5.08 8.01 -31.35
C PHE A 275 4.16 8.20 -32.57
N VAL A 276 4.40 7.45 -33.64
CA VAL A 276 3.47 7.29 -34.76
C VAL A 276 2.38 6.33 -34.31
N GLY A 277 1.19 6.87 -34.06
CA GLY A 277 -0.03 6.08 -33.92
C GLY A 277 -0.63 5.78 -35.30
N ASN A 278 -0.81 4.50 -35.62
CA ASN A 278 -1.66 4.10 -36.75
C ASN A 278 -3.14 4.39 -36.40
N PRO A 279 -3.92 5.05 -37.28
CA PRO A 279 -5.34 5.21 -37.08
C PRO A 279 -6.10 4.00 -37.64
N VAL A 280 -7.15 3.58 -36.93
CA VAL A 280 -8.15 2.64 -37.43
C VAL A 280 -9.28 3.44 -38.10
N ASN A 281 -9.62 3.04 -39.31
CA ASN A 281 -10.69 3.53 -40.18
C ASN A 281 -12.05 3.72 -39.47
N VAL A 282 -12.64 4.91 -39.62
CA VAL A 282 -14.09 5.11 -39.77
C VAL A 282 -14.33 6.15 -40.87
N LEU A 283 -15.11 5.78 -41.89
CA LEU A 283 -15.50 6.58 -43.07
C LEU A 283 -16.71 7.51 -42.73
N PRO A 284 -17.22 8.39 -43.63
CA PRO A 284 -17.25 9.83 -43.40
C PRO A 284 -18.67 10.41 -43.37
N SER A 285 -18.79 11.70 -43.06
CA SER A 285 -19.92 12.51 -43.49
C SER A 285 -19.43 13.88 -43.95
N ILE A 286 -20.07 14.32 -45.02
CA ILE A 286 -19.73 15.35 -45.99
C ILE A 286 -20.13 16.76 -45.48
N VAL A 287 -19.52 17.79 -46.09
CA VAL A 287 -20.01 19.16 -46.42
C VAL A 287 -18.92 20.20 -46.09
N SER A 288 -18.06 20.57 -47.07
CA SER A 288 -18.10 21.79 -47.94
C SER A 288 -17.57 23.05 -47.22
N GLU A 289 -16.36 23.56 -47.49
CA GLU A 289 -15.83 24.30 -48.66
C GLU A 289 -15.98 25.84 -48.58
N GLN A 290 -14.89 26.51 -49.01
CA GLN A 290 -14.69 27.94 -49.41
C GLN A 290 -14.42 28.96 -48.29
N ASP A 291 -13.54 29.96 -48.45
CA ASP A 291 -12.40 30.28 -49.33
C ASP A 291 -11.71 31.53 -48.72
N GLU A 292 -10.44 31.72 -49.07
CA GLU A 292 -9.47 32.82 -48.82
C GLU A 292 -9.91 34.23 -49.34
N PRO A 293 -9.09 35.33 -49.38
CA PRO A 293 -7.74 35.61 -48.85
C PRO A 293 -7.48 37.02 -48.22
N ASP A 294 -6.23 37.21 -47.75
CA ASP A 294 -5.33 38.38 -47.82
C ASP A 294 -5.67 39.74 -47.15
N LEU A 295 -4.77 40.26 -46.31
CA LEU A 295 -3.69 41.21 -46.68
C LEU A 295 -3.20 42.09 -45.49
N ASP A 296 -1.87 42.22 -45.43
CA ASP A 296 -1.02 43.33 -44.94
C ASP A 296 -0.91 43.79 -43.46
N GLN A 297 0.31 43.56 -42.94
CA GLN A 297 1.28 44.55 -42.42
C GLN A 297 0.74 45.82 -41.72
N THR A 298 1.14 46.04 -40.47
CA THR A 298 2.13 47.09 -40.10
C THR A 298 2.38 47.18 -38.58
N SER A 299 3.63 47.52 -38.30
CA SER A 299 4.30 47.92 -37.07
C SER A 299 3.49 48.79 -36.09
N THR A 300 3.75 48.67 -34.78
CA THR A 300 4.58 49.63 -33.99
C THR A 300 4.38 49.47 -32.48
N THR A 301 5.51 49.54 -31.80
CA THR A 301 5.87 49.65 -30.38
C THR A 301 5.04 50.60 -29.50
N THR A 302 5.25 50.46 -28.18
CA THR A 302 4.81 51.25 -27.00
C THR A 302 3.61 50.61 -26.27
N VAL A 303 3.55 50.45 -24.93
CA VAL A 303 3.99 51.27 -23.80
C VAL A 303 4.23 50.37 -22.57
N SER A 304 5.16 50.80 -21.72
CA SER A 304 5.47 50.35 -20.37
C SER A 304 4.26 50.27 -19.41
N GLY A 305 4.22 49.26 -18.55
CA GLY A 305 3.27 49.20 -17.43
C GLY A 305 3.79 48.36 -16.28
N SER A 306 4.39 49.01 -15.29
CA SER A 306 4.67 48.42 -13.98
C SER A 306 3.38 48.33 -13.16
N VAL A 307 3.10 47.17 -12.56
CA VAL A 307 2.23 47.07 -11.38
C VAL A 307 2.87 46.10 -10.39
N GLN A 308 3.31 46.65 -9.26
CA GLN A 308 3.61 45.92 -8.03
C GLN A 308 2.30 45.39 -7.44
N SER A 309 2.29 44.14 -6.98
CA SER A 309 1.34 43.70 -5.96
C SER A 309 2.07 42.89 -4.89
N HIS A 310 2.01 43.47 -3.68
CA HIS A 310 2.42 42.88 -2.41
C HIS A 310 1.52 41.69 -2.06
N SER A 311 2.10 40.61 -1.52
CA SER A 311 1.45 39.85 -0.45
C SER A 311 2.50 39.40 0.57
N THR A 312 2.38 39.95 1.77
CA THR A 312 3.20 39.67 2.95
C THR A 312 2.49 38.59 3.77
N ILE A 313 3.15 37.45 3.99
CA ILE A 313 2.70 36.38 4.88
C ILE A 313 3.41 36.54 6.24
N PRO A 314 2.73 36.53 7.40
CA PRO A 314 3.40 36.57 8.69
C PRO A 314 3.77 35.14 9.19
N PRO A 315 4.81 34.99 10.03
CA PRO A 315 5.30 33.68 10.45
C PRO A 315 4.63 33.17 11.74
N ALA A 316 4.37 31.87 11.80
CA ALA A 316 3.98 31.17 13.03
C ALA A 316 5.21 30.87 13.90
N ARG A 317 5.11 31.17 15.19
CA ARG A 317 6.13 30.92 16.23
C ARG A 317 5.83 29.58 16.94
N PRO A 318 6.86 28.82 17.38
CA PRO A 318 6.66 27.56 18.10
C PRO A 318 6.46 27.78 19.61
N VAL A 319 5.70 26.89 20.25
CA VAL A 319 5.59 26.77 21.72
C VAL A 319 6.25 25.46 22.15
N LEU A 320 7.07 25.54 23.20
CA LEU A 320 7.84 24.45 23.80
C LEU A 320 7.37 24.23 25.26
N MET A 321 7.51 22.97 25.74
CA MET A 321 7.56 22.51 27.15
C MET A 321 6.24 22.50 27.92
N SER A 322 5.90 21.58 28.83
CA SER A 322 6.47 20.33 29.37
C SER A 322 5.44 19.80 30.38
N THR A 323 5.34 18.50 30.63
CA THR A 323 5.07 17.96 31.99
C THR A 323 5.54 16.50 32.10
N ASN A 324 6.37 16.26 33.11
CA ASN A 324 6.71 14.95 33.68
C ASN A 324 5.63 14.52 34.67
N HIS A 325 5.40 13.21 34.82
CA HIS A 325 5.20 12.46 36.08
C HIS A 325 5.10 10.96 35.72
N LEU A 326 6.13 10.16 36.00
CA LEU A 326 6.34 9.29 37.18
C LEU A 326 5.32 8.15 37.30
N ASP A 327 5.78 6.91 37.09
CA ASP A 327 5.58 5.84 38.06
C ASP A 327 6.68 4.78 37.96
N ALA A 328 7.18 4.39 39.13
CA ALA A 328 8.22 3.41 39.38
C ALA A 328 7.63 2.31 40.26
N ILE A 329 7.82 1.04 39.89
CA ILE A 329 7.70 -0.10 40.80
C ILE A 329 8.86 -1.07 40.57
N VAL A 330 9.83 -1.02 41.49
CA VAL A 330 10.55 -2.10 42.22
C VAL A 330 10.44 -3.52 41.62
N GLY A 331 11.50 -4.18 41.17
CA GLY A 331 12.57 -4.87 41.94
C GLY A 331 12.59 -6.36 41.52
N GLY A 332 13.63 -7.19 41.51
CA GLY A 332 15.02 -7.19 41.93
C GLY A 332 15.48 -8.67 42.02
N SER A 333 16.79 -8.93 41.85
CA SER A 333 17.52 -10.22 42.03
C SER A 333 17.32 -11.31 40.95
N GLY A 334 18.29 -12.11 40.51
CA GLY A 334 19.71 -12.31 40.85
C GLY A 334 20.21 -13.55 40.07
N SER A 335 21.41 -13.44 39.47
CA SER A 335 22.19 -14.53 38.83
C SER A 335 22.70 -15.59 39.86
N PRO A 336 23.46 -16.69 39.55
CA PRO A 336 24.23 -16.98 38.33
C PRO A 336 24.43 -18.48 37.90
N SER A 337 25.08 -18.64 36.73
CA SER A 337 26.15 -19.61 36.38
C SER A 337 25.90 -21.14 36.37
N THR A 338 26.21 -21.76 35.22
CA THR A 338 26.95 -23.04 35.18
C THR A 338 27.93 -23.08 33.99
N ARG A 339 29.22 -23.25 34.33
CA ARG A 339 30.42 -23.60 33.54
C ARG A 339 30.28 -25.06 33.01
N ALA A 340 30.97 -25.64 32.02
CA ALA A 340 32.22 -25.46 31.26
C ALA A 340 32.25 -26.57 30.14
N PRO A 341 33.39 -26.98 29.55
CA PRO A 341 34.40 -26.28 28.75
C PRO A 341 34.63 -26.95 27.37
N PHE A 342 35.39 -26.34 26.45
CA PHE A 342 36.47 -27.03 25.73
C PHE A 342 37.50 -26.01 25.23
N ALA A 343 38.76 -26.31 25.53
CA ALA A 343 39.92 -25.52 25.20
C ALA A 343 40.49 -25.93 23.84
N THR A 344 41.01 -24.99 23.05
CA THR A 344 42.28 -25.19 22.35
C THR A 344 42.98 -23.85 22.12
N SER A 345 44.22 -23.80 22.60
CA SER A 345 45.21 -22.73 22.44
C SER A 345 45.80 -22.76 21.01
N VAL A 346 46.29 -21.62 20.49
CA VAL A 346 47.72 -21.42 20.16
C VAL A 346 47.95 -20.18 19.26
N ARG A 347 48.79 -19.28 19.81
CA ARG A 347 49.81 -18.35 19.26
C ARG A 347 49.47 -17.14 18.37
N LEU A 348 49.76 -15.98 18.97
CA LEU A 348 50.39 -14.83 18.31
C LEU A 348 51.77 -15.18 17.73
N GLY A 349 52.04 -14.66 16.53
CA GLY A 349 53.38 -14.43 16.00
C GLY A 349 53.50 -12.96 15.56
N ARG A 350 54.43 -12.24 16.19
CA ARG A 350 54.92 -10.91 15.76
C ARG A 350 55.84 -11.09 14.55
N ARG A 351 55.63 -10.29 13.50
CA ARG A 351 56.63 -9.36 12.95
C ARG A 351 55.94 -8.35 12.05
#